data_AF-A0A939HX33-F1
#
_entry.id   AF-A0A939HX33-F1
#
_cell.length_a   1.000
_cell.length_b   1.000
_cell.length_c   1.000
_cell.angle_alpha   90.00
_cell.angle_beta   90.00
_cell.angle_gamma   90.00
#
_symmetry.space_group_name_H-M   'P 1'
#
loop_
_entity.id
_entity.type
_entity.pdbx_description
1 polymer ?
#
loop_
_entity_poly.entity_id
_entity_poly.type
_entity_poly.pdbx_seq_one_letter_code
_entity_poly.pdbx_strand_id
1 'polypeptide(L)'
;MNLSYKAIQFLIEAIDYRIESYEERLKLIEGVDEDEASDIGNDCGFLEALKHDLTQTLQNRETVLLSADRTVRKDEAVSEGLSLPELFQPVLQLSMTDRLLLVDAITESIRQETISPGKSETASEETLRGKVSSV
;
A
#
# COMPACT_ATOMS: atom_id res chain seq x y z
N MET A 1 -3.50 -12.60 -4.02
CA MET A 1 -4.96 -12.72 -3.76
C MET A 1 -5.50 -11.38 -3.27
N ASN A 2 -6.72 -11.00 -3.67
CA ASN A 2 -7.38 -9.79 -3.19
C ASN A 2 -8.44 -10.15 -2.14
N LEU A 3 -7.99 -10.45 -0.92
CA LEU A 3 -8.86 -10.77 0.22
C LEU A 3 -9.08 -9.52 1.09
N SER A 4 -10.27 -9.39 1.66
CA SER A 4 -10.57 -8.34 2.64
C SER A 4 -9.81 -8.58 3.95
N TYR A 5 -9.58 -7.53 4.74
CA TYR A 5 -8.93 -7.65 6.05
C TYR A 5 -9.63 -8.70 6.93
N LYS A 6 -10.96 -8.63 7.03
CA LYS A 6 -11.79 -9.55 7.81
C LYS A 6 -11.70 -11.00 7.29
N ALA A 7 -11.61 -11.19 5.98
CA ALA A 7 -11.44 -12.51 5.40
C ALA A 7 -10.08 -13.11 5.78
N ILE A 8 -9.01 -12.32 5.74
CA ILE A 8 -7.66 -12.76 6.14
C ILE A 8 -7.65 -13.11 7.64
N GLN A 9 -8.25 -12.29 8.49
CA GLN A 9 -8.35 -12.56 9.92
C GLN A 9 -9.11 -13.86 10.21
N PHE A 10 -10.25 -14.07 9.56
CA PHE A 10 -11.00 -15.31 9.70
C PHE A 10 -10.21 -16.55 9.24
N LEU A 11 -9.41 -16.42 8.16
CA LEU A 11 -8.55 -17.51 7.71
C LEU A 11 -7.46 -17.83 8.72
N ILE A 12 -6.84 -16.82 9.35
CA ILE A 12 -5.85 -17.03 10.42
C ILE A 12 -6.48 -17.80 11.58
N GLU A 13 -7.65 -17.36 12.07
CA GLU A 13 -8.38 -18.04 13.16
C GLU A 13 -8.74 -19.49 12.81
N ALA A 14 -9.19 -19.74 11.58
CA ALA A 14 -9.51 -21.08 11.11
C ALA A 14 -8.27 -21.99 11.02
N ILE A 15 -7.13 -21.42 10.61
CA ILE A 15 -5.84 -22.14 10.58
C ILE A 15 -5.40 -22.49 12.00
N ASP A 16 -5.45 -21.55 12.94
CA ASP A 16 -5.10 -21.81 14.34
C ASP A 16 -5.95 -22.94 14.94
N TYR A 17 -7.28 -22.89 14.75
CA TYR A 17 -8.16 -23.97 15.19
C TYR A 17 -7.81 -25.34 14.57
N ARG A 18 -7.41 -25.36 13.29
CA ARG A 18 -7.03 -26.60 12.61
C ARG A 18 -5.72 -27.16 13.15
N ILE A 19 -4.73 -26.30 13.40
CA ILE A 19 -3.45 -26.70 14.00
C ILE A 19 -3.69 -27.28 15.40
N GLU A 20 -4.49 -26.63 16.25
CA GLU A 20 -4.84 -27.15 17.58
C GLU A 20 -5.49 -28.54 17.49
N SER A 21 -6.45 -28.72 16.57
CA SER A 21 -7.08 -30.02 16.34
C SER A 21 -6.07 -31.10 15.87
N TYR A 22 -5.08 -30.72 15.07
CA TYR A 22 -4.03 -31.62 14.64
C TYR A 22 -3.05 -31.97 15.76
N GLU A 23 -2.68 -31.02 16.62
CA GLU A 23 -1.88 -31.28 17.82
C GLU A 23 -2.60 -32.22 18.80
N GLU A 24 -3.91 -32.07 18.97
CA GLU A 24 -4.72 -33.01 19.75
C GLU A 24 -4.73 -34.41 19.15
N ARG A 25 -4.86 -34.52 17.82
CA ARG A 25 -4.80 -35.80 17.12
C ARG A 25 -3.41 -36.43 17.25
N LEU A 26 -2.35 -35.64 17.12
CA LEU A 26 -0.98 -36.12 17.23
C LEU A 26 -0.73 -36.81 18.57
N LYS A 27 -1.21 -36.22 19.68
CA LYS A 27 -1.11 -36.81 21.02
C LYS A 27 -1.73 -38.22 21.14
N LEU A 28 -2.69 -38.56 20.28
CA LEU A 28 -3.37 -39.85 20.27
C LEU A 28 -2.66 -40.88 19.39
N ILE A 29 -1.99 -40.44 18.33
CA ILE A 29 -1.43 -41.31 17.29
C ILE A 29 0.11 -41.38 17.29
N GLU A 30 0.77 -40.51 18.05
CA GLU A 30 2.23 -40.45 18.16
C GLU A 30 2.78 -41.78 18.71
N GLY A 31 3.51 -42.52 17.86
CA GLY A 31 4.03 -43.86 18.17
C GLY A 31 3.06 -45.02 17.91
N VAL A 32 1.87 -44.75 17.37
CA VAL A 32 0.88 -45.76 16.95
C VAL A 32 0.77 -45.81 15.42
N ASP A 33 0.73 -44.64 14.78
CA ASP A 33 0.63 -44.50 13.33
C ASP A 33 1.61 -43.41 12.86
N GLU A 34 2.81 -43.84 12.48
CA GLU A 34 3.90 -42.95 12.06
C GLU A 34 3.61 -42.27 10.71
N ASP A 35 2.90 -42.95 9.81
CA ASP A 35 2.53 -42.41 8.50
C ASP A 35 1.52 -41.27 8.68
N GLU A 36 0.46 -41.50 9.45
CA GLU A 36 -0.52 -40.44 9.74
C GLU A 36 0.10 -39.29 10.54
N ALA A 37 0.97 -39.58 11.53
CA ALA A 37 1.67 -38.54 12.28
C ALA A 37 2.57 -37.68 11.38
N SER A 38 3.25 -38.30 10.41
CA SER A 38 4.06 -37.59 9.42
C SER A 38 3.21 -36.71 8.49
N ASP A 39 2.07 -37.20 8.03
CA ASP A 39 1.15 -36.42 7.18
C ASP A 39 0.62 -35.19 7.92
N ILE A 40 0.20 -35.36 9.19
CA ILE A 40 -0.23 -34.25 10.03
C ILE A 40 0.90 -33.25 10.28
N GLY A 41 2.13 -33.74 10.52
CA GLY A 41 3.30 -32.86 10.69
C GLY A 41 3.55 -31.99 9.46
N ASN A 42 3.46 -32.56 8.27
CA ASN A 42 3.62 -31.84 7.01
C ASN A 42 2.51 -30.78 6.82
N ASP A 43 1.26 -31.17 7.07
CA ASP A 43 0.11 -30.27 7.00
C ASP A 43 0.28 -29.08 7.98
N CYS A 44 0.67 -29.34 9.23
CA CYS A 44 0.92 -28.29 10.21
C CYS A 44 2.00 -27.32 9.74
N GLY A 45 3.12 -27.81 9.21
CA GLY A 45 4.19 -26.96 8.68
C GLY A 45 3.72 -26.07 7.52
N PHE A 46 2.89 -26.60 6.62
CA PHE A 46 2.28 -25.80 5.55
C PHE A 46 1.32 -24.74 6.12
N LEU A 47 0.47 -25.11 7.07
CA LEU A 47 -0.51 -24.22 7.69
C LEU A 47 0.17 -23.09 8.47
N GLU A 48 1.27 -23.36 9.16
CA GLU A 48 2.08 -22.34 9.85
C GLU A 48 2.70 -21.35 8.88
N ALA A 49 3.28 -21.83 7.78
CA ALA A 49 3.82 -20.98 6.73
C ALA A 49 2.73 -20.09 6.11
N LEU A 50 1.56 -20.68 5.81
CA LEU A 50 0.41 -19.94 5.28
C LEU A 50 -0.08 -18.87 6.27
N LYS A 51 -0.17 -19.20 7.56
CA LYS A 51 -0.55 -18.26 8.63
C LYS A 51 0.43 -17.09 8.70
N HIS A 52 1.72 -17.39 8.64
CA HIS A 52 2.77 -16.38 8.66
C HIS A 52 2.61 -15.39 7.48
N ASP A 53 2.42 -15.89 6.26
CA ASP A 53 2.24 -15.05 5.06
C ASP A 53 0.98 -14.19 5.13
N LEU A 54 -0.13 -14.74 5.64
CA LEU A 54 -1.36 -14.00 5.89
C LEU A 54 -1.16 -12.91 6.95
N THR A 55 -0.42 -13.20 8.01
CA THR A 55 -0.09 -12.24 9.07
C THR A 55 0.79 -11.11 8.54
N GLN A 56 1.82 -11.43 7.75
CA GLN A 56 2.63 -10.42 7.08
C GLN A 56 1.79 -9.56 6.12
N THR A 57 0.82 -10.15 5.43
CA THR A 57 -0.10 -9.40 4.57
C THR A 57 -0.91 -8.37 5.37
N LEU A 58 -1.35 -8.71 6.59
CA LEU A 58 -2.03 -7.76 7.47
C LEU A 58 -1.08 -6.68 8.00
N GLN A 59 0.10 -7.06 8.49
CA GLN A 59 1.11 -6.13 9.00
C GLN A 59 1.61 -5.17 7.92
N ASN A 60 1.78 -5.61 6.69
CA ASN A 60 2.17 -4.75 5.56
C ASN A 60 1.06 -3.75 5.21
N ARG A 61 -0.21 -4.16 5.30
CA ARG A 61 -1.34 -3.23 5.13
C ARG A 61 -1.43 -2.23 6.29
N GLU A 62 -1.17 -2.67 7.50
CA GLU A 62 -1.19 -1.83 8.70
C GLU A 62 0.01 -0.86 8.73
N THR A 63 1.21 -1.32 8.38
CA THR A 63 2.40 -0.47 8.28
C THR A 63 2.28 0.57 7.17
N VAL A 64 1.64 0.28 6.03
CA VAL A 64 1.32 1.30 5.02
C VAL A 64 0.36 2.37 5.57
N LEU A 65 -0.58 1.98 6.44
CA LEU A 65 -1.50 2.91 7.11
C LEU A 65 -0.83 3.70 8.25
N LEU A 66 0.14 3.10 8.95
CA LEU A 66 0.85 3.73 10.08
C LEU A 66 2.09 4.54 9.64
N SER A 67 2.78 4.17 8.57
CA SER A 67 3.88 4.96 7.98
C SER A 67 3.37 6.25 7.35
N ALA A 68 2.12 6.23 6.90
CA ALA A 68 1.34 7.39 6.51
C ALA A 68 1.05 8.36 7.67
N ASP A 69 0.93 7.85 8.90
CA ASP A 69 0.63 8.65 10.09
C ASP A 69 1.91 9.15 10.79
N ARG A 70 3.07 8.52 10.52
CA ARG A 70 4.33 8.75 11.23
C ARG A 70 5.28 9.78 10.58
N THR A 71 4.95 10.36 9.42
CA THR A 71 5.79 11.41 8.80
C THR A 71 5.61 12.81 9.42
N VAL A 72 4.78 12.99 10.45
CA VAL A 72 4.48 14.33 11.01
C VAL A 72 5.54 14.86 12.01
N ARG A 73 6.62 14.15 12.34
CA ARG A 73 7.62 14.69 13.29
C ARG A 73 9.09 14.33 12.99
N LYS A 74 9.73 15.05 12.07
CA LYS A 74 10.98 15.79 12.33
C LYS A 74 11.39 16.63 11.12
N ASP A 75 11.72 17.89 11.38
CA ASP A 75 12.11 18.93 10.42
C ASP A 75 13.29 18.52 9.52
N GLU A 76 13.17 18.78 8.22
CA GLU A 76 13.96 19.74 7.43
C GLU A 76 13.88 19.39 5.94
N ALA A 77 13.40 20.38 5.16
CA ALA A 77 13.39 20.54 3.71
C ALA A 77 13.95 19.38 2.85
N VAL A 78 13.08 18.81 2.00
CA VAL A 78 13.26 18.66 0.52
C VAL A 78 12.14 17.76 -0.03
N SER A 79 11.35 18.32 -0.95
CA SER A 79 10.34 17.65 -1.80
C SER A 79 9.11 17.04 -1.09
N GLU A 80 8.18 17.90 -0.64
CA GLU A 80 6.87 17.47 -0.12
C GLU A 80 5.95 16.98 -1.26
N GLY A 81 6.06 15.70 -1.58
CA GLY A 81 4.95 14.98 -2.18
C GLY A 81 3.94 14.64 -1.07
N LEU A 82 2.69 15.10 -1.21
CA LEU A 82 1.60 14.73 -0.30
C LEU A 82 1.52 13.20 -0.18
N SER A 83 1.43 12.67 1.04
CA SER A 83 1.26 11.23 1.21
C SER A 83 -0.10 10.79 0.64
N LEU A 84 -0.15 9.58 0.07
CA LEU A 84 -1.40 9.03 -0.50
C LEU A 84 -2.62 9.15 0.43
N PRO A 85 -2.54 8.83 1.73
CA PRO A 85 -3.67 9.02 2.63
C PRO A 85 -4.08 10.48 2.85
N GLU A 86 -3.15 11.42 2.89
CA GLU A 86 -3.47 12.86 2.92
C GLU A 86 -4.15 13.31 1.63
N LEU A 87 -3.87 12.65 0.50
CA LEU A 87 -4.55 12.89 -0.77
C LEU A 87 -5.96 12.28 -0.78
N PHE A 88 -6.18 11.12 -0.16
CA PHE A 88 -7.49 10.45 -0.14
C PHE A 88 -8.49 11.10 0.81
N GLN A 89 -8.04 11.64 1.95
CA GLN A 89 -8.93 12.24 2.95
C GLN A 89 -9.81 13.37 2.39
N PRO A 90 -9.28 14.35 1.64
CA PRO A 90 -10.09 15.38 0.99
C PRO A 90 -11.08 14.78 -0.03
N VAL A 91 -10.63 13.82 -0.84
CA VAL A 91 -11.47 13.17 -1.87
C VAL A 91 -12.64 12.41 -1.24
N LEU A 92 -12.45 11.83 -0.05
CA LEU A 92 -13.52 11.15 0.69
C LEU A 92 -14.59 12.12 1.23
N GLN A 93 -14.26 13.39 1.44
CA GLN A 93 -15.20 14.41 1.91
C GLN A 93 -15.97 15.09 0.76
N LEU A 94 -15.54 14.89 -0.49
CA LEU A 94 -16.22 15.44 -1.67
C LEU A 94 -17.56 14.74 -1.95
N SER A 95 -18.51 15.53 -2.47
CA SER A 95 -19.76 15.00 -3.02
C SER A 95 -19.50 14.15 -4.26
N MET A 96 -20.44 13.29 -4.65
CA MET A 96 -20.28 12.45 -5.84
C MET A 96 -20.04 13.27 -7.11
N THR A 97 -20.69 14.43 -7.23
CA THR A 97 -20.53 15.36 -8.35
C THR A 97 -19.11 15.94 -8.40
N ASP A 98 -18.57 16.36 -7.26
CA ASP A 98 -17.22 16.94 -7.19
C ASP A 98 -16.14 15.90 -7.46
N ARG A 99 -16.37 14.65 -7.05
CA ARG A 99 -15.47 13.53 -7.37
C ARG A 99 -15.44 13.25 -8.87
N LEU A 100 -16.58 13.30 -9.55
CA LEU A 100 -16.65 13.12 -11.00
C LEU A 100 -15.89 14.25 -11.72
N LEU A 101 -16.07 15.50 -11.28
CA LEU A 101 -15.35 16.65 -11.83
C LEU A 101 -13.83 16.52 -11.63
N LEU A 102 -13.39 16.04 -10.46
CA LEU A 102 -11.98 15.80 -10.17
C LEU A 102 -11.39 14.72 -11.08
N VAL A 103 -12.12 13.63 -11.34
CA VAL A 103 -11.70 12.57 -12.27
C VAL A 103 -11.57 13.11 -13.70
N ASP A 104 -12.51 13.94 -14.14
CA ASP A 104 -12.44 14.59 -15.46
C ASP A 104 -11.21 15.50 -15.56
N ALA A 105 -10.96 16.34 -14.55
CA ALA A 105 -9.80 17.22 -14.51
C ALA A 105 -8.46 16.46 -14.49
N ILE A 106 -8.36 15.35 -13.74
CA ILE A 106 -7.17 14.48 -13.72
C ILE A 106 -6.97 13.84 -15.10
N THR A 107 -8.06 13.35 -15.70
CA THR A 107 -8.03 12.72 -17.02
C THR A 107 -7.57 13.72 -18.09
N GLU A 108 -8.00 14.97 -18.01
CA GLU A 108 -7.56 16.05 -18.90
C GLU A 108 -6.09 16.42 -18.67
N SER A 109 -5.65 16.50 -17.41
CA SER A 109 -4.25 16.78 -17.05
C SER A 109 -3.29 15.72 -17.63
N ILE A 110 -3.61 14.43 -17.47
CA ILE A 110 -2.81 13.32 -18.02
C ILE A 110 -2.75 13.38 -19.56
N ARG A 111 -3.85 13.77 -20.21
CA ARG A 111 -3.86 13.96 -21.67
C ARG A 111 -2.93 15.11 -22.09
N GLN A 112 -2.92 16.22 -21.36
CA GLN A 112 -2.02 17.34 -21.66
C GLN A 112 -0.55 16.99 -21.42
N GLU A 113 -0.26 16.21 -20.38
CA GLU A 113 1.09 15.73 -20.07
C GLU A 113 1.62 14.75 -21.14
N THR A 114 0.76 13.87 -21.67
CA THR A 114 1.14 12.87 -22.68
C THR A 114 1.18 13.40 -24.11
N ILE A 115 0.59 14.57 -24.38
CA ILE A 115 0.54 15.21 -25.71
C ILE A 115 1.65 16.26 -25.91
N SER A 116 2.43 16.60 -24.89
CA SER A 116 3.55 17.55 -25.01
C SER A 116 4.93 16.89 -24.93
N PRO A 117 5.43 16.26 -26.01
CA PRO A 117 6.87 16.07 -26.16
C PRO A 117 7.46 17.39 -26.66
N GLY A 118 8.13 18.12 -25.77
CA GLY A 118 9.06 19.19 -26.17
C GLY A 118 8.44 20.57 -26.39
N LYS A 119 8.54 21.41 -25.36
CA LYS A 119 8.92 22.83 -25.53
C LYS A 119 9.99 23.18 -24.51
N SER A 120 11.19 22.68 -24.75
CA SER A 120 12.42 23.37 -24.37
C SER A 120 12.98 24.04 -25.63
N GLU A 121 12.38 25.16 -26.02
CA GLU A 121 12.95 26.15 -26.95
C GLU A 121 12.57 27.51 -26.35
N THR A 122 13.50 28.19 -25.68
CA THR A 122 14.40 29.21 -26.24
C THR A 122 13.66 30.39 -26.90
N ALA A 123 14.08 31.59 -26.47
CA ALA A 123 13.80 32.92 -27.00
C ALA A 123 12.40 33.50 -26.76
N SER A 124 12.36 34.57 -25.96
CA SER A 124 12.26 35.92 -26.54
C SER A 124 12.69 36.97 -25.52
N GLU A 125 13.71 37.73 -25.92
CA GLU A 125 13.96 39.11 -25.48
C GLU A 125 12.66 39.93 -25.51
N GLU A 126 12.50 40.89 -24.59
CA GLU A 126 12.36 42.31 -24.97
C GLU A 126 12.43 43.24 -23.73
N THR A 127 13.50 44.03 -23.69
CA THR A 127 13.59 45.46 -23.31
C THR A 127 13.07 45.93 -21.94
N LEU A 128 13.97 46.56 -21.15
CA LEU A 128 13.85 47.99 -20.75
C LEU A 128 15.08 48.52 -19.95
N ARG A 129 15.80 49.43 -20.62
CA ARG A 129 16.41 50.68 -20.09
C ARG A 129 17.61 50.64 -19.10
N GLY A 130 18.77 51.05 -19.62
CA GLY A 130 19.43 52.27 -19.13
C GLY A 130 20.68 52.13 -18.24
N LYS A 131 21.84 51.84 -18.85
CA LYS A 131 23.18 52.28 -18.43
C LYS A 131 23.78 52.88 -19.71
N VAL A 132 24.43 54.03 -19.80
CA VAL A 132 25.43 54.71 -18.94
C VAL A 132 25.62 56.11 -19.58
N SER A 133 25.80 57.17 -18.78
CA SER A 133 26.45 58.40 -19.26
C SER A 133 27.94 58.30 -18.91
N SER A 134 28.78 58.49 -19.92
CA SER A 134 30.23 58.41 -19.90
C SER A 134 30.91 59.48 -19.03
N VAL A 135 32.16 59.14 -18.69
CA VAL A 135 33.35 59.98 -18.47
C VAL A 135 33.24 61.41 -18.98
#